data_AF-A0A2G6LSH6-F1
#
_entry.id   AF-A0A2G6LSH6-F1
#
_cell.length_a   1.000
_cell.length_b   1.000
_cell.length_c   1.000
_cell.angle_alpha   90.00
_cell.angle_beta   90.00
_cell.angle_gamma   90.00
#
_symmetry.space_group_name_H-M   'P 1'
#
loop_
_entity.id
_entity.type
_entity.pdbx_description
1 polymer ?
#
loop_
_entity_poly.entity_id
_entity_poly.type
_entity_poly.pdbx_seq_one_letter_code
_entity_poly.pdbx_strand_id
1 'polypeptide(L)'
;MKINEKIKRFLKTHNISNKEIAEELNIARPTVSHYLSGKRQMPLDFLEWFVLKYNPNLNSLFYGDEITTESELEIEVREVAELKKQKLLTEITKAINKCF
;
A
#
# COMPACT_ATOMS: atom_id res chain seq x y z
N MET A 1 -3.29 -13.07 5.92
CA MET A 1 -2.90 -12.38 7.17
C MET A 1 -3.59 -11.01 7.23
N LYS A 2 -4.16 -10.60 8.37
CA LYS A 2 -4.87 -9.31 8.48
C LYS A 2 -3.88 -8.13 8.59
N ILE A 3 -4.32 -6.90 8.28
CA ILE A 3 -3.45 -5.72 8.32
C ILE A 3 -2.82 -5.48 9.70
N ASN A 4 -3.57 -5.68 10.80
CA ASN A 4 -3.07 -5.52 12.16
C ASN A 4 -1.91 -6.49 12.47
N GLU A 5 -1.98 -7.71 11.95
CA GLU A 5 -0.91 -8.72 12.10
C GLU A 5 0.32 -8.35 11.26
N LYS A 6 0.12 -7.77 10.07
CA LYS A 6 1.19 -7.30 9.18
C LYS A 6 1.97 -6.17 9.83
N ILE A 7 1.26 -5.18 10.38
CA ILE A 7 1.85 -4.07 11.14
C ILE A 7 2.58 -4.62 12.37
N LYS A 8 1.94 -5.51 13.15
CA LYS A 8 2.57 -6.12 14.33
C LYS A 8 3.87 -6.85 13.98
N ARG A 9 3.91 -7.59 12.87
CA ARG A 9 5.11 -8.27 12.38
C ARG A 9 6.19 -7.26 11.99
N PHE A 10 5.83 -6.23 11.22
CA PHE A 10 6.76 -5.16 10.84
C PHE A 10 7.42 -4.53 12.06
N LEU A 11 6.62 -4.13 13.06
CA LEU A 11 7.12 -3.52 14.30
C LEU A 11 8.08 -4.45 15.04
N LYS A 12 7.74 -5.75 15.14
CA LYS A 12 8.60 -6.75 15.78
C LYS A 12 9.94 -6.91 15.06
N THR A 13 9.95 -6.95 13.73
CA THR A 13 11.18 -7.09 12.92
C THR A 13 12.10 -5.87 13.05
N HIS A 14 11.54 -4.69 13.33
CA HIS A 14 12.31 -3.46 13.51
C HIS A 14 12.54 -3.10 14.99
N ASN A 15 12.26 -4.02 15.92
CA ASN A 15 12.40 -3.83 17.36
C ASN A 15 11.64 -2.63 17.93
N ILE A 16 10.53 -2.22 17.28
CA ILE A 16 9.69 -1.11 17.72
C ILE A 16 8.71 -1.61 18.79
N SER A 17 8.69 -0.95 19.94
CA SER A 17 7.86 -1.32 21.07
C SER A 17 6.51 -0.59 21.07
N ASN A 18 5.48 -1.24 21.61
CA ASN A 18 4.19 -0.59 21.85
C ASN A 18 4.28 0.59 22.83
N LYS A 19 5.36 0.67 23.63
CA LYS A 19 5.60 1.79 24.55
C LYS A 19 5.96 3.05 23.76
N GLU A 20 6.93 2.95 22.85
CA GLU A 20 7.38 4.07 22.02
C GLU A 20 6.25 4.62 21.16
N ILE A 21 5.45 3.75 20.53
CA ILE A 21 4.29 4.16 19.73
C ILE A 21 3.25 4.92 20.58
N ALA A 22 3.00 4.43 21.78
CA ALA A 22 2.02 5.02 22.70
C ALA A 22 2.47 6.41 23.18
N GLU A 23 3.76 6.56 23.48
CA GLU A 23 4.37 7.83 23.87
C GLU A 23 4.34 8.84 22.72
N GLU A 24 4.69 8.41 21.50
CA GLU A 24 4.71 9.29 20.32
C GLU A 24 3.30 9.79 19.93
N LEU A 25 2.31 8.90 20.00
CA LEU A 25 0.92 9.23 19.65
C LEU A 25 0.11 9.80 20.82
N ASN A 26 0.71 9.91 22.01
CA ASN A 26 0.02 10.30 23.25
C ASN A 26 -1.27 9.50 23.51
N ILE A 27 -1.19 8.18 23.37
CA ILE A 27 -2.30 7.24 23.63
C ILE A 27 -1.90 6.18 24.65
N ALA A 28 -2.87 5.53 25.28
CA ALA A 28 -2.58 4.47 26.24
C ALA A 28 -1.92 3.25 25.55
N ARG A 29 -0.87 2.67 26.16
CA ARG A 29 -0.20 1.44 25.66
C ARG A 29 -1.17 0.28 25.36
N PRO A 30 -2.21 0.01 26.18
CA PRO A 30 -3.21 -1.01 25.85
C PRO A 30 -3.98 -0.72 24.55
N THR A 31 -4.20 0.55 24.20
CA THR A 31 -4.85 0.93 22.94
C THR A 31 -4.04 0.47 21.74
N VAL A 32 -2.73 0.70 21.73
CA VAL A 32 -1.82 0.19 20.68
C VAL A 32 -1.90 -1.35 20.61
N SER A 33 -1.84 -2.01 21.76
CA SER A 33 -1.97 -3.48 21.83
C SER A 33 -3.30 -3.98 21.26
N HIS A 34 -4.41 -3.29 21.54
CA HIS A 34 -5.73 -3.62 21.03
C HIS A 34 -5.84 -3.42 19.52
N TYR A 35 -5.21 -2.38 18.96
CA TYR A 35 -5.10 -2.22 17.51
C TYR A 35 -4.34 -3.39 16.87
N LEU A 36 -3.14 -3.71 17.38
CA LEU A 36 -2.28 -4.75 16.80
C LEU A 36 -2.85 -6.16 16.97
N SER A 37 -3.62 -6.42 18.02
CA SER A 37 -4.32 -7.70 18.22
C SER A 37 -5.66 -7.79 17.49
N GLY A 38 -6.15 -6.70 16.90
CA GLY A 38 -7.45 -6.66 16.25
C GLY A 38 -8.64 -6.67 17.23
N LYS A 39 -8.40 -6.55 18.54
CA LYS A 39 -9.46 -6.39 19.56
C LYS A 39 -10.21 -5.06 19.42
N ARG A 40 -9.54 -4.06 18.85
CA ARG A 40 -10.11 -2.75 18.53
C ARG A 40 -9.76 -2.41 17.09
N GLN A 41 -10.72 -1.88 16.34
CA GLN A 41 -10.45 -1.36 15.00
C GLN A 41 -9.39 -0.25 15.07
N MET A 42 -8.40 -0.35 14.20
CA MET A 42 -7.36 0.64 14.07
C MET A 42 -7.93 1.86 13.31
N PRO A 43 -7.81 3.08 13.86
CA PRO A 43 -8.27 4.29 13.17
C PRO A 43 -7.37 4.60 11.97
N LEU A 44 -7.93 5.31 10.97
CA LEU A 44 -7.20 5.71 9.77
C LEU A 44 -5.97 6.56 10.12
N ASP A 45 -6.09 7.48 11.07
CA ASP A 45 -4.99 8.34 11.53
C ASP A 45 -3.79 7.54 12.04
N PHE A 46 -4.01 6.39 12.68
CA PHE A 46 -2.92 5.51 13.11
C PHE A 46 -2.23 4.86 11.91
N LEU A 47 -3.00 4.44 10.90
CA LEU A 47 -2.47 3.86 9.67
C LEU A 47 -1.66 4.89 8.88
N GLU A 48 -2.19 6.11 8.74
CA GLU A 48 -1.52 7.23 8.09
C GLU A 48 -0.20 7.55 8.79
N TRP A 49 -0.23 7.74 10.12
CA TRP A 49 0.99 7.97 10.90
C TRP A 49 2.01 6.85 10.70
N PHE A 50 1.57 5.58 10.76
CA PHE A 50 2.47 4.44 10.58
C PHE A 50 3.13 4.43 9.20
N VAL A 51 2.36 4.72 8.14
CA VAL A 51 2.87 4.79 6.76
C VAL A 51 3.86 5.93 6.61
N LEU A 52 3.53 7.13 7.09
CA LEU A 52 4.40 8.30 7.00
C LEU A 52 5.69 8.12 7.82
N LYS A 53 5.59 7.52 9.00
CA LYS A 53 6.72 7.35 9.92
C LYS A 53 7.73 6.31 9.46
N TYR A 54 7.24 5.15 9.01
CA TYR A 54 8.09 3.99 8.75
C TYR A 54 8.21 3.61 7.28
N ASN A 55 7.44 4.25 6.39
CA ASN A 55 7.42 4.00 4.95
C ASN A 55 7.44 2.49 4.59
N PRO A 56 6.51 1.69 5.11
CA PRO A 56 6.46 0.26 4.84
C PRO A 56 6.12 0.00 3.37
N ASN A 57 6.44 -1.20 2.87
CA ASN A 57 5.97 -1.61 1.55
C ASN A 57 4.43 -1.77 1.56
N LEU A 58 3.73 -0.84 0.90
CA LEU A 58 2.26 -0.78 0.90
C LEU A 58 1.62 -1.99 0.22
N ASN A 59 2.27 -2.56 -0.80
CA ASN A 59 1.79 -3.78 -1.45
C ASN A 59 1.70 -4.93 -0.44
N SER A 60 2.79 -5.18 0.30
CA SER A 60 2.82 -6.20 1.34
C SER A 60 1.85 -5.91 2.50
N LEU A 61 1.57 -4.63 2.76
CA LEU A 61 0.74 -4.19 3.88
C LEU A 61 -0.75 -4.34 3.58
N PHE A 62 -1.22 -3.84 2.44
CA PHE A 62 -2.63 -3.78 2.08
C PHE A 62 -3.09 -4.96 1.21
N TYR A 63 -2.21 -5.48 0.37
CA TYR A 63 -2.52 -6.57 -0.56
C TYR A 63 -1.97 -7.89 -0.03
N GLY A 64 -2.63 -8.99 -0.35
CA GLY A 64 -2.13 -10.32 0.00
C GLY A 64 -0.82 -10.62 -0.73
N ASP A 65 -0.08 -11.63 -0.26
CA ASP A 65 0.94 -12.29 -1.08
C ASP A 65 0.29 -13.00 -2.29
N GLU A 66 -1.04 -13.16 -2.26
CA GLU A 66 -1.87 -13.56 -3.38
C GLU A 66 -2.35 -12.32 -4.13
N ILE A 67 -1.81 -12.12 -5.32
CA ILE A 67 -2.50 -11.44 -6.40
C ILE A 67 -3.73 -12.31 -6.69
N THR A 68 -4.90 -11.88 -6.24
CA THR A 68 -6.15 -12.48 -6.72
C THR A 68 -6.26 -12.21 -8.21
N THR A 69 -6.52 -13.24 -9.01
CA THR A 69 -6.61 -13.22 -10.48
C THR A 69 -7.42 -12.06 -11.08
N GLU A 70 -8.33 -11.46 -10.32
CA GLU A 70 -9.06 -10.24 -10.72
C GLU A 70 -8.15 -9.00 -10.83
N SER A 71 -7.13 -8.84 -9.97
CA SER A 71 -6.19 -7.72 -10.07
C SER A 71 -5.17 -7.90 -11.20
N GLU A 72 -4.84 -9.14 -11.57
CA GLU A 72 -4.02 -9.44 -12.76
C GLU A 72 -4.73 -9.03 -14.05
N LEU A 73 -6.02 -9.35 -14.17
CA LEU A 73 -6.85 -8.92 -15.30
C LEU A 73 -6.95 -7.39 -15.39
N GLU A 74 -7.11 -6.69 -14.27
CA GLU A 74 -7.15 -5.21 -14.27
C GLU A 74 -5.81 -4.58 -14.66
N ILE A 75 -4.70 -5.13 -14.17
CA ILE A 75 -3.35 -4.68 -14.54
C ILE A 75 -3.10 -4.93 -16.03
N GLU A 76 -3.43 -6.12 -16.54
CA GLU A 76 -3.25 -6.46 -17.95
C GLU A 76 -4.13 -5.60 -18.87
N VAL A 77 -5.39 -5.36 -18.50
CA VAL A 77 -6.29 -4.46 -19.24
C VAL A 77 -5.73 -3.03 -19.28
N ARG A 78 -5.14 -2.56 -18.17
CA ARG A 78 -4.51 -1.24 -18.09
C ARG A 78 -3.24 -1.16 -18.95
N GLU A 79 -2.36 -2.14 -18.87
CA GLU A 79 -1.13 -2.21 -19.68
C GLU A 79 -1.44 -2.26 -21.18
N VAL A 80 -2.45 -3.04 -21.59
CA VAL A 80 -2.92 -3.11 -22.98
C VAL A 80 -3.48 -1.77 -23.46
N ALA A 81 -4.19 -1.03 -22.60
CA ALA A 81 -4.68 0.31 -22.95
C ALA A 81 -3.52 1.31 -23.14
N GLU A 82 -2.50 1.23 -22.28
CA GLU A 82 -1.28 2.06 -22.37
C GLU A 82 -0.51 1.78 -23.68
N LEU A 83 -0.37 0.51 -24.07
CA LEU A 83 0.28 0.10 -25.33
C LEU A 83 -0.47 0.60 -26.57
N LYS A 84 -1.80 0.49 -26.57
CA LYS A 84 -2.64 1.00 -27.67
C LYS A 84 -2.48 2.52 -27.82
N LYS A 85 -2.47 3.24 -26.71
CA LYS A 85 -2.25 4.70 -26.68
C LYS A 85 -0.88 5.07 -27.26
N GLN A 86 0.19 4.35 -26.88
CA GLN A 86 1.53 4.60 -27.43
C GLN A 86 1.62 4.32 -28.94
N LYS A 87 1.00 3.24 -29.40
CA LYS A 87 0.95 2.91 -30.83
C LYS A 87 0.24 4.00 -31.64
N LEU A 88 -0.91 4.48 -31.14
CA LEU A 88 -1.65 5.57 -31.76
C LEU A 88 -0.82 6.85 -31.85
N LEU A 89 -0.15 7.24 -30.76
CA LEU A 89 0.73 8.42 -30.74
C LEU A 89 1.87 8.30 -31.76
N THR A 90 2.43 7.10 -31.91
CA THR A 90 3.49 6.83 -32.89
C THR A 90 2.97 6.98 -34.32
N GLU A 91 1.78 6.46 -34.62
CA GLU A 91 1.16 6.60 -35.95
C GLU A 91 0.80 8.05 -36.27
N ILE A 92 0.25 8.79 -35.31
CA ILE A 92 -0.02 10.22 -35.46
C ILE A 92 1.27 10.99 -35.74
N THR A 93 2.33 10.73 -34.96
CA THR A 93 3.64 11.39 -35.15
C THR A 93 4.21 11.10 -36.54
N LYS A 94 4.10 9.86 -37.01
CA LYS A 94 4.54 9.46 -38.35
C LYS A 94 3.72 10.15 -39.46
N ALA A 95 2.42 10.32 -39.27
CA ALA A 95 1.55 11.02 -40.22
C ALA A 95 1.88 12.52 -40.26
N ILE A 96 2.09 13.16 -39.11
CA ILE A 96 2.50 14.56 -39.02
C ILE A 96 3.82 14.78 -39.75
N ASN A 97 4.83 13.94 -39.48
CA ASN A 97 6.15 14.01 -40.14
C ASN A 97 6.12 13.67 -41.65
N LYS A 98 4.99 13.20 -42.18
CA LYS A 98 4.79 12.95 -43.61
C LYS A 98 4.06 14.13 -44.29
N CYS A 99 3.37 14.96 -43.51
CA CYS A 99 2.61 16.11 -44.00
C CYS A 99 3.39 17.44 -43.93
N PHE A 100 4.47 17.49 -43.15
CA PHE A 100 5.42 18.61 -43.08
C PHE A 100 6.81 18.12 -43.50
#